data_AF-A0A8D0L3U2-F1
#
_entry.id   AF-A0A8D0L3U2-F1
#
_cell.length_a   1.000
_cell.length_b   1.000
_cell.length_c   1.000
_cell.angle_alpha   90.00
_cell.angle_beta   90.00
_cell.angle_gamma   90.00
#
_symmetry.space_group_name_H-M   'P 1'
#
loop_
_entity.id
_entity.type
_entity.pdbx_description
1 polymer ?
#
loop_
_entity_poly.entity_id
_entity_poly.type
_entity_poly.pdbx_seq_one_letter_code
_entity_poly.pdbx_strand_id
1 'polypeptide(L)'
;GPPGVLQPRPEGGGYSSPRLPWLGLALALLVALAAVKYYRDSEAARLQEKALKALGSEGLFLFSSLDTNNDLCISPEEFKPIAEKLTGVTPVFDFEEEEALDPSGEALSVVVKFQPLLMETMTKSKDGFLGISHLALSGLRNWTAPASPKSMMFASQFKAFLPPKNKVELGEPWWVIPSELNIFTGYLPNNRFYPPAPRG
;
A
#
# COMPACT_ATOMS: atom_id res chain seq x y z
N GLY A 1 85.07 45.13 -47.92
CA GLY A 1 84.56 45.69 -46.65
C GLY A 1 83.10 45.33 -46.52
N PRO A 2 82.72 44.51 -45.52
CA PRO A 2 81.33 44.19 -45.13
C PRO A 2 80.85 45.22 -44.06
N PRO A 3 79.74 45.05 -43.31
CA PRO A 3 78.62 44.06 -43.32
C PRO A 3 77.24 44.79 -43.40
N GLY A 4 76.05 44.21 -43.25
CA GLY A 4 75.56 42.88 -42.88
C GLY A 4 74.11 42.75 -43.39
N VAL A 5 73.71 41.61 -43.97
CA VAL A 5 73.21 40.39 -43.29
C VAL A 5 72.13 40.69 -42.25
N LEU A 6 70.89 40.31 -42.54
CA LEU A 6 70.14 39.28 -41.79
C LEU A 6 68.71 39.12 -42.36
N GLN A 7 68.49 38.01 -43.07
CA GLN A 7 67.19 37.33 -43.04
C GLN A 7 66.92 36.86 -41.60
N PRO A 8 65.66 36.82 -41.16
CA PRO A 8 65.23 35.84 -40.18
C PRO A 8 64.54 34.67 -40.88
N ARG A 9 65.14 33.51 -40.60
CA ARG A 9 64.67 32.13 -40.72
C ARG A 9 63.38 31.89 -39.91
N PRO A 10 62.53 30.92 -40.29
CA PRO A 10 61.40 30.49 -39.48
C PRO A 10 61.85 29.48 -38.42
N GLU A 11 61.90 29.91 -37.16
CA GLU A 11 62.02 29.09 -35.96
C GLU A 11 61.11 29.81 -34.94
N GLY A 12 60.22 29.22 -34.16
CA GLY A 12 59.96 27.85 -33.78
C GLY A 12 58.99 27.94 -32.59
N GLY A 13 58.10 26.96 -32.47
CA GLY A 13 57.43 26.52 -31.24
C GLY A 13 57.02 27.56 -30.20
N GLY A 14 55.72 27.86 -30.18
CA GLY A 14 55.06 28.46 -29.03
C GLY A 14 53.58 28.09 -29.01
N TYR A 15 53.24 26.79 -29.11
CA TYR A 15 51.92 26.33 -28.70
C TYR A 15 51.79 26.60 -27.20
N SER A 16 51.28 27.78 -26.86
CA SER A 16 50.79 28.10 -25.51
C SER A 16 49.61 27.19 -25.24
N SER A 17 49.92 26.00 -24.72
CA SER A 17 48.95 25.03 -24.25
C SER A 17 47.92 25.70 -23.33
N PRO A 18 46.61 25.67 -23.64
CA PRO A 18 45.57 26.13 -22.73
C PRO A 18 45.28 25.04 -21.69
N ARG A 19 46.32 24.54 -21.01
CA ARG A 19 46.17 23.43 -20.04
C ARG A 19 45.76 23.89 -18.65
N LEU A 20 45.87 25.18 -18.33
CA LEU A 20 45.50 25.73 -17.03
C LEU A 20 43.98 25.94 -16.79
N PRO A 21 43.17 26.47 -17.72
CA PRO A 21 41.73 26.67 -17.44
C PRO A 21 40.97 25.34 -17.36
N TRP A 22 41.41 24.30 -18.09
CA TRP A 22 40.81 22.96 -18.02
C TRP A 22 41.00 22.34 -16.63
N LEU A 23 42.21 22.40 -16.06
CA LEU A 23 42.48 21.84 -14.74
C LEU A 23 41.60 22.47 -13.65
N GLY A 24 41.38 23.79 -13.70
CA GLY A 24 40.47 24.48 -12.77
C GLY A 24 39.01 24.04 -12.93
N LEU A 25 38.53 23.89 -14.17
CA LEU A 25 37.18 23.40 -14.48
C LEU A 25 36.98 21.94 -14.06
N ALA A 26 37.98 21.08 -14.27
CA ALA A 26 37.95 19.69 -13.84
C ALA A 26 37.93 19.58 -12.31
N LEU A 27 38.71 20.41 -11.60
CA LEU A 27 38.70 20.45 -10.14
C LEU A 27 37.35 20.96 -9.60
N ALA A 28 36.79 22.02 -10.19
CA ALA A 28 35.47 22.52 -9.82
C ALA A 28 34.36 21.47 -10.04
N LEU A 29 34.43 20.71 -11.15
CA LEU A 29 33.50 19.61 -11.42
C LEU A 29 33.64 18.50 -10.38
N LEU A 30 34.87 18.11 -10.01
CA LEU A 30 35.11 17.11 -8.97
C LEU A 30 34.57 17.55 -7.60
N VAL A 31 34.77 18.82 -7.23
CA VAL A 31 34.23 19.39 -5.99
C VAL A 31 32.70 19.41 -6.03
N ALA A 32 32.10 19.79 -7.16
CA ALA A 32 30.64 19.77 -7.32
C ALA A 32 30.07 18.35 -7.21
N LEU A 33 30.71 17.36 -7.85
CA LEU A 33 30.30 15.96 -7.76
C LEU A 33 30.44 15.41 -6.33
N ALA A 34 31.54 15.75 -5.63
CA ALA A 34 31.73 15.39 -4.24
C ALA A 34 30.67 16.02 -3.32
N ALA A 35 30.33 17.29 -3.55
CA ALA A 35 29.28 17.99 -2.81
C ALA A 35 27.89 17.38 -3.06
N VAL A 36 27.56 17.03 -4.32
CA VAL A 36 26.30 16.34 -4.65
C VAL A 36 26.22 14.97 -4.01
N LYS A 37 27.32 14.20 -4.05
CA LYS A 37 27.39 12.89 -3.38
C LYS A 37 27.19 13.04 -1.88
N TYR A 38 27.92 13.96 -1.25
CA TYR A 38 27.80 14.24 0.18
C TYR A 38 26.37 14.65 0.56
N TYR A 39 25.74 15.50 -0.25
CA TYR A 39 24.36 15.90 -0.02
C TYR A 39 23.39 14.70 -0.06
N ARG A 40 23.49 13.84 -1.08
CA ARG A 40 22.69 12.59 -1.14
C ARG A 40 22.95 11.68 0.05
N ASP A 41 24.22 11.46 0.39
CA ASP A 41 24.61 10.60 1.50
C ASP A 41 24.06 11.15 2.83
N SER A 42 24.03 12.47 3.01
CA SER A 42 23.47 13.13 4.19
C SER A 42 21.94 13.00 4.30
N GLU A 43 21.22 13.07 3.17
CA GLU A 43 19.78 12.86 3.13
C GLU A 43 19.44 11.39 3.40
N ALA A 44 20.20 10.45 2.82
CA ALA A 44 20.04 9.02 3.06
C ALA A 44 20.28 8.67 4.54
N ALA A 45 21.33 9.23 5.17
CA ALA A 45 21.60 9.03 6.59
C ALA A 45 20.47 9.57 7.49
N ARG A 46 19.90 10.73 7.16
CA ARG A 46 18.74 11.30 7.88
C ARG A 46 17.50 10.42 7.77
N LEU A 47 17.24 9.85 6.60
CA LEU A 47 16.12 8.95 6.39
C LEU A 47 16.32 7.64 7.17
N GLN A 48 17.53 7.09 7.20
CA GLN A 48 17.86 5.94 8.02
C GLN A 48 17.70 6.21 9.52
N GLU A 49 18.09 7.39 10.01
CA GLU A 49 17.88 7.76 11.41
C GLU A 49 16.38 7.83 11.77
N LYS A 50 15.56 8.40 10.87
CA LYS A 50 14.09 8.40 11.02
C LYS A 50 13.52 6.99 11.02
N ALA A 51 13.98 6.14 10.11
CA ALA A 51 13.56 4.75 10.02
C ALA A 51 13.96 3.97 11.28
N LEU A 52 15.19 4.17 11.79
CA LEU A 52 15.66 3.58 13.04
C LEU A 52 14.82 4.03 14.23
N LYS A 53 14.45 5.31 14.29
CA LYS A 53 13.59 5.85 15.36
C LYS A 53 12.17 5.32 15.30
N ALA A 54 11.62 5.09 14.10
CA ALA A 54 10.26 4.61 13.90
C ALA A 54 10.13 3.09 14.09
N LEU A 55 11.08 2.33 13.56
CA LEU A 55 11.01 0.88 13.43
C LEU A 55 11.87 0.13 14.46
N GLY A 56 12.80 0.83 15.13
CA GLY A 56 13.79 0.21 16.01
C GLY A 56 14.88 -0.54 15.24
N SER A 57 15.88 -1.07 15.96
CA SER A 57 16.99 -1.80 15.34
C SER A 57 16.56 -3.10 14.66
N GLU A 58 15.63 -3.83 15.27
CA GLU A 58 15.11 -5.09 14.73
C GLU A 58 14.21 -4.86 13.52
N GLY A 59 13.33 -3.87 13.60
CA GLY A 59 12.45 -3.52 12.50
C GLY A 59 13.22 -2.98 11.30
N LEU A 60 14.22 -2.11 11.52
CA LEU A 60 15.09 -1.62 10.45
C LEU A 60 15.88 -2.76 9.80
N PHE A 61 16.36 -3.72 10.57
CA PHE A 61 17.04 -4.90 10.04
C PHE A 61 16.12 -5.72 9.11
N LEU A 62 14.90 -6.03 9.56
CA LEU A 62 13.93 -6.76 8.73
C LEU A 62 13.56 -5.97 7.47
N PHE A 63 13.35 -4.67 7.59
CA PHE A 63 13.06 -3.79 6.46
C PHE A 63 14.20 -3.81 5.43
N SER A 64 15.44 -3.63 5.88
CA SER A 64 16.63 -3.68 5.02
C SER A 64 16.89 -5.06 4.40
N SER A 65 16.33 -6.13 4.98
CA SER A 65 16.40 -7.47 4.37
C SER A 65 15.45 -7.67 3.20
N LEU A 66 14.49 -6.77 3.02
CA LEU A 66 13.45 -6.82 1.99
C LEU A 66 13.67 -5.77 0.91
N ASP A 67 14.10 -4.58 1.32
CA ASP A 67 14.47 -3.47 0.44
C ASP A 67 15.76 -3.82 -0.32
N THR A 68 15.61 -4.39 -1.52
CA THR A 68 16.72 -4.91 -2.32
C THR A 68 17.43 -3.77 -3.06
N ASN A 69 16.68 -2.74 -3.43
CA ASN A 69 17.19 -1.58 -4.17
C ASN A 69 17.67 -0.43 -3.26
N ASN A 70 17.50 -0.55 -1.94
CA ASN A 70 17.84 0.43 -0.91
C ASN A 70 17.15 1.79 -1.11
N ASP A 71 15.91 1.80 -1.59
CA ASP A 71 15.13 3.02 -1.80
C ASP A 71 14.31 3.45 -0.57
N LEU A 72 14.45 2.73 0.55
CA LEU A 72 13.72 2.92 1.81
C LEU A 72 12.21 2.71 1.68
N CYS A 73 11.77 2.01 0.64
CA CYS A 73 10.40 1.56 0.42
C CYS A 73 10.38 0.04 0.19
N ILE A 74 9.22 -0.59 0.35
CA ILE A 74 9.03 -1.99 -0.04
C ILE A 74 8.05 -2.01 -1.20
N SER A 75 8.53 -2.40 -2.37
CA SER A 75 7.70 -2.59 -3.55
C SER A 75 6.80 -3.84 -3.43
N PRO A 76 5.69 -3.93 -4.18
CA PRO A 76 4.87 -5.14 -4.23
C PRO A 76 5.67 -6.40 -4.59
N GLU A 77 6.67 -6.25 -5.45
CA GLU A 77 7.57 -7.32 -5.89
C GLU A 77 8.46 -7.82 -4.74
N GLU A 78 9.00 -6.91 -3.93
CA GLU A 78 9.81 -7.24 -2.74
C GLU A 78 8.98 -7.80 -1.59
N PHE A 79 7.70 -7.41 -1.48
CA PHE A 79 6.79 -7.93 -0.47
C PHE A 79 6.28 -9.34 -0.77
N LYS A 80 6.19 -9.72 -2.05
CA LYS A 80 5.68 -11.01 -2.52
C LYS A 80 6.16 -12.24 -1.74
N PRO A 81 7.48 -12.45 -1.50
CA PRO A 81 7.94 -13.64 -0.76
C PRO A 81 7.43 -13.70 0.69
N ILE A 82 7.25 -12.55 1.34
CA ILE A 82 6.67 -12.49 2.68
C ILE A 82 5.17 -12.75 2.64
N ALA A 83 4.46 -12.16 1.68
CA ALA A 83 3.03 -12.42 1.50
C ALA A 83 2.77 -13.92 1.34
N GLU A 84 3.54 -14.61 0.50
CA GLU A 84 3.43 -16.06 0.31
C GLU A 84 3.69 -16.84 1.60
N LYS A 85 4.72 -16.45 2.37
CA LYS A 85 5.10 -17.12 3.62
C LYS A 85 4.10 -16.87 4.77
N LEU A 86 3.51 -15.68 4.84
CA LEU A 86 2.50 -15.33 5.86
C LEU A 86 1.13 -15.92 5.55
N THR A 87 0.78 -15.99 4.26
CA THR A 87 -0.55 -16.48 3.84
C THR A 87 -0.55 -18.00 3.65
N GLY A 88 0.62 -18.64 3.49
CA GLY A 88 0.75 -20.09 3.32
C GLY A 88 0.16 -20.62 2.01
N VAL A 89 -0.31 -19.72 1.14
CA VAL A 89 -0.96 -20.00 -0.12
C VAL A 89 -0.05 -19.42 -1.20
N THR A 90 0.55 -20.29 -2.02
CA THR A 90 1.06 -19.85 -3.33
C THR A 90 -0.13 -19.23 -4.05
N PRO A 91 -0.06 -17.96 -4.50
CA PRO A 91 -1.15 -17.40 -5.28
C PRO A 91 -1.29 -18.32 -6.49
N VAL A 92 -2.38 -19.06 -6.52
CA VAL A 92 -2.80 -19.77 -7.71
C VAL A 92 -3.03 -18.65 -8.71
N PHE A 93 -2.07 -18.48 -9.63
CA PHE A 93 -2.22 -17.70 -10.85
C PHE A 93 -3.27 -18.40 -11.75
N ASP A 94 -4.46 -18.67 -11.22
CA ASP A 94 -5.63 -18.57 -12.06
C ASP A 94 -5.93 -17.08 -12.02
N PHE A 95 -5.57 -16.42 -13.11
CA PHE A 95 -6.10 -15.11 -13.43
C PHE A 95 -7.57 -15.10 -12.99
N GLU A 96 -7.94 -14.16 -12.12
CA GLU A 96 -9.23 -13.52 -12.29
C GLU A 96 -9.18 -12.95 -13.72
N GLU A 97 -9.52 -13.80 -14.69
CA GLU A 97 -10.10 -13.35 -15.93
C GLU A 97 -11.19 -12.42 -15.46
N GLU A 98 -10.99 -11.13 -15.68
CA GLU A 98 -11.94 -10.09 -15.36
C GLU A 98 -13.22 -10.45 -16.10
N GLU A 99 -14.05 -11.27 -15.44
CA GLU A 99 -15.22 -11.92 -16.01
C GLU A 99 -16.15 -10.74 -16.26
N ALA A 100 -16.16 -10.29 -17.52
CA ALA A 100 -16.80 -9.05 -17.92
C ALA A 100 -18.20 -9.02 -17.31
N LEU A 101 -18.46 -8.02 -16.47
CA LEU A 101 -19.70 -7.91 -15.71
C LEU A 101 -20.86 -8.02 -16.69
N ASP A 102 -21.58 -9.15 -16.66
CA ASP A 102 -22.74 -9.36 -17.51
C ASP A 102 -23.86 -8.43 -17.04
N PRO A 103 -24.25 -7.40 -17.82
CA PRO A 103 -25.29 -6.47 -17.41
C PRO A 103 -26.68 -7.11 -17.38
N SER A 104 -26.83 -8.35 -17.88
CA SER A 104 -28.06 -9.14 -17.84
C SER A 104 -28.11 -10.18 -16.71
N GLY A 105 -27.02 -10.31 -15.94
CA GLY A 105 -26.92 -11.28 -14.86
C GLY A 105 -27.77 -10.93 -13.63
N GLU A 106 -28.06 -11.95 -12.81
CA GLU A 106 -28.76 -11.77 -11.54
C GLU A 106 -27.93 -10.89 -10.58
N ALA A 107 -28.58 -9.92 -9.94
CA ALA A 107 -27.94 -8.99 -9.02
C ALA A 107 -28.76 -8.82 -7.73
N LEU A 108 -28.08 -8.88 -6.59
CA LEU A 108 -28.63 -8.58 -5.28
C LEU A 108 -28.48 -7.08 -5.02
N SER A 109 -29.60 -6.39 -4.82
CA SER A 109 -29.58 -4.98 -4.40
C SER A 109 -29.89 -4.85 -2.91
N VAL A 110 -28.98 -4.24 -2.16
CA VAL A 110 -29.16 -3.90 -0.75
C VAL A 110 -29.50 -2.42 -0.65
N VAL A 111 -30.65 -2.10 -0.05
CA VAL A 111 -31.10 -0.72 0.19
C VAL A 111 -31.05 -0.43 1.68
N VAL A 112 -30.38 0.66 2.03
CA VAL A 112 -30.21 1.06 3.43
C VAL A 112 -31.34 2.00 3.84
N LYS A 113 -32.00 1.70 4.97
CA LYS A 113 -32.85 2.65 5.68
C LYS A 113 -32.07 3.16 6.89
N PHE A 114 -31.73 4.44 6.88
CA PHE A 114 -30.90 5.06 7.91
C PHE A 114 -31.66 6.21 8.58
N GLN A 115 -31.56 6.28 9.90
CA GLN A 115 -32.03 7.41 10.69
C GLN A 115 -30.86 7.93 11.52
N PRO A 116 -30.49 9.22 11.40
CA PRO A 116 -29.37 9.77 12.12
C PRO A 116 -29.66 9.85 13.62
N LEU A 117 -28.59 9.84 14.41
CA LEU A 117 -28.69 9.95 15.86
C LEU A 117 -29.16 11.35 16.27
N LEU A 118 -30.29 11.42 16.98
CA LEU A 118 -30.81 12.68 17.51
C LEU A 118 -30.28 12.92 18.93
N MET A 119 -29.30 13.82 19.05
CA MET A 119 -28.63 14.11 20.33
C MET A 119 -29.60 14.58 21.42
N GLU A 120 -30.68 15.27 21.03
CA GLU A 120 -31.74 15.75 21.94
C GLU A 120 -32.47 14.63 22.67
N THR A 121 -32.53 13.44 22.06
CA THR A 121 -33.17 12.25 22.64
C THR A 121 -32.24 11.48 23.60
N MET A 122 -30.97 11.87 23.69
CA MET A 122 -29.99 11.17 24.52
C MET A 122 -30.00 11.70 25.95
N THR A 123 -30.17 10.81 26.93
CA THR A 123 -30.16 11.14 28.36
C THR A 123 -28.80 10.96 29.03
N LYS A 124 -27.95 10.03 28.54
CA LYS A 124 -26.69 9.67 29.24
C LYS A 124 -25.41 10.32 28.69
N SER A 125 -25.37 10.66 27.41
CA SER A 125 -24.11 10.99 26.72
C SER A 125 -24.21 12.19 25.78
N LYS A 126 -25.21 13.04 26.01
CA LYS A 126 -25.42 14.28 25.27
C LYS A 126 -24.14 15.12 25.24
N ASP A 127 -23.57 15.35 26.42
CA ASP A 127 -22.35 16.14 26.62
C ASP A 127 -21.08 15.27 26.77
N GLY A 128 -21.12 14.03 26.26
CA GLY A 128 -19.98 13.11 26.33
C GLY A 128 -20.01 12.20 27.57
N PHE A 129 -18.98 11.38 27.70
CA PHE A 129 -18.80 10.48 28.84
C PHE A 129 -17.61 10.96 29.66
N LEU A 130 -17.70 10.88 30.99
CA LEU A 130 -16.57 11.19 31.87
C LEU A 130 -15.36 10.33 31.48
N GLY A 131 -14.22 10.98 31.20
CA GLY A 131 -12.98 10.31 30.79
C GLY A 131 -12.87 9.99 29.30
N ILE A 132 -13.89 10.26 28.49
CA ILE A 132 -13.84 10.07 27.03
C ILE A 132 -13.94 11.43 26.35
N SER A 133 -12.92 11.76 25.54
CA SER A 133 -12.93 12.97 24.74
C SER A 133 -14.11 13.00 23.77
N HIS A 134 -14.73 14.18 23.60
CA HIS A 134 -15.77 14.41 22.60
C HIS A 134 -15.37 14.01 21.18
N LEU A 135 -14.07 14.04 20.88
CA LEU A 135 -13.54 13.64 19.59
C LEU A 135 -13.74 12.15 19.30
N ALA A 136 -13.74 11.29 20.33
CA ALA A 136 -13.82 9.84 20.16
C ALA A 136 -15.14 9.38 19.54
N LEU A 137 -16.24 10.13 19.76
CA LEU A 137 -17.57 9.83 19.22
C LEU A 137 -18.01 10.82 18.15
N SER A 138 -17.11 11.69 17.68
CA SER A 138 -17.41 12.70 16.65
C SER A 138 -17.92 12.06 15.36
N GLY A 139 -17.36 10.92 14.95
CA GLY A 139 -17.82 10.17 13.78
C GLY A 139 -19.30 9.79 13.88
N LEU A 140 -19.73 9.19 15.00
CA LEU A 140 -21.12 8.79 15.22
C LEU A 140 -22.07 10.00 15.29
N ARG A 141 -21.65 11.08 15.97
CA ARG A 141 -22.46 12.31 16.09
C ARG A 141 -22.63 13.02 14.75
N ASN A 142 -21.62 12.95 13.89
CA ASN A 142 -21.63 13.55 12.57
C ASN A 142 -22.16 12.60 11.48
N TRP A 143 -22.50 11.36 11.84
CA TRP A 143 -23.01 10.39 10.89
C TRP A 143 -24.48 10.63 10.59
N THR A 144 -24.73 11.49 9.61
CA THR A 144 -26.09 11.95 9.25
C THR A 144 -26.70 11.21 8.06
N ALA A 145 -25.87 10.52 7.28
CA ALA A 145 -26.29 9.81 6.08
C ALA A 145 -25.53 8.47 5.93
N PRO A 146 -26.16 7.44 5.34
CA PRO A 146 -25.46 6.17 5.08
C PRO A 146 -24.30 6.41 4.10
N ALA A 147 -23.19 5.71 4.30
CA ALA A 147 -22.03 5.81 3.41
C ALA A 147 -22.38 5.42 1.97
N SER A 148 -23.23 4.40 1.80
CA SER A 148 -23.82 4.00 0.53
C SER A 148 -25.31 3.72 0.73
N PRO A 149 -26.23 4.48 0.10
CA PRO A 149 -27.67 4.29 0.29
C PRO A 149 -28.20 3.03 -0.42
N LYS A 150 -27.52 2.62 -1.50
CA LYS A 150 -27.80 1.42 -2.26
C LYS A 150 -26.47 0.79 -2.66
N SER A 151 -26.37 -0.52 -2.49
CA SER A 151 -25.29 -1.33 -3.01
C SER A 151 -25.86 -2.42 -3.91
N MET A 152 -25.16 -2.75 -4.98
CA MET A 152 -25.54 -3.77 -5.94
C MET A 152 -24.39 -4.77 -6.05
N MET A 153 -24.69 -6.04 -5.83
CA MET A 153 -23.72 -7.13 -5.87
C MET A 153 -24.18 -8.12 -6.93
N PHE A 154 -23.30 -8.48 -7.86
CA PHE A 154 -23.62 -9.43 -8.92
C PHE A 154 -23.51 -10.86 -8.39
N ALA A 155 -24.39 -11.76 -8.83
CA ALA A 155 -24.36 -13.18 -8.44
C ALA A 155 -23.02 -13.84 -8.78
N SER A 156 -22.35 -13.41 -9.85
CA SER A 156 -21.02 -13.89 -10.27
C SER A 156 -19.95 -13.68 -9.19
N GLN A 157 -20.05 -12.61 -8.39
CA GLN A 157 -19.09 -12.35 -7.30
C GLN A 157 -19.18 -13.39 -6.18
N PHE A 158 -20.31 -14.11 -6.08
CA PHE A 158 -20.49 -15.17 -5.08
C PHE A 158 -20.03 -16.54 -5.57
N LYS A 159 -19.41 -16.63 -6.75
CA LYS A 159 -18.87 -17.89 -7.32
C LYS A 159 -17.88 -18.59 -6.39
N ALA A 160 -17.14 -17.84 -5.58
CA ALA A 160 -16.24 -18.38 -4.55
C ALA A 160 -16.97 -19.22 -3.48
N PHE A 161 -18.26 -18.95 -3.25
CA PHE A 161 -19.13 -19.68 -2.31
C PHE A 161 -19.98 -20.73 -3.02
N LEU A 162 -19.71 -21.02 -4.29
CA LEU A 162 -20.35 -22.11 -5.00
C LEU A 162 -19.47 -23.36 -4.89
N PRO A 163 -20.08 -24.55 -4.82
CA PRO A 163 -19.32 -25.78 -4.82
C PRO A 163 -18.42 -25.89 -6.06
N PRO A 164 -17.17 -26.36 -5.90
CA PRO A 164 -16.29 -26.59 -7.05
C PRO A 164 -16.90 -27.65 -7.98
N LYS A 165 -17.22 -27.24 -9.21
CA LYS A 165 -17.66 -28.02 -10.39
C LYS A 165 -18.47 -29.31 -10.09
N ASN A 166 -19.80 -29.20 -10.20
CA ASN A 166 -20.79 -30.22 -10.62
C ASN A 166 -20.83 -31.60 -9.91
N LYS A 167 -20.17 -31.80 -8.76
CA LYS A 167 -20.22 -33.08 -8.03
C LYS A 167 -20.77 -32.95 -6.62
N VAL A 168 -21.90 -32.26 -6.46
CA VAL A 168 -22.62 -32.24 -5.18
C VAL A 168 -24.06 -32.65 -5.43
N GLU A 169 -24.52 -33.65 -4.68
CA GLU A 169 -25.91 -34.06 -4.69
C GLU A 169 -26.79 -32.93 -4.13
N LEU A 170 -27.91 -32.67 -4.79
CA LEU A 170 -28.85 -31.64 -4.33
C LEU A 170 -29.36 -32.00 -2.93
N GLY A 171 -29.10 -31.12 -1.97
CA GLY A 171 -29.52 -31.30 -0.58
C GLY A 171 -28.38 -31.58 0.40
N GLU A 172 -27.19 -31.95 -0.09
CA GLU A 172 -26.01 -32.15 0.76
C GLU A 172 -25.21 -30.84 0.92
N PRO A 173 -24.78 -30.48 2.14
CA PRO A 173 -23.95 -29.30 2.36
C PRO A 173 -22.57 -29.52 1.75
N TRP A 174 -22.15 -28.63 0.85
CA TRP A 174 -20.83 -28.72 0.19
C TRP A 174 -19.70 -28.13 1.02
N TRP A 175 -20.02 -27.20 1.93
CA TRP A 175 -19.08 -26.57 2.85
C TRP A 175 -19.71 -26.42 4.22
N VAL A 176 -19.09 -27.04 5.23
CA VAL A 176 -19.48 -26.92 6.63
C VAL A 176 -18.34 -26.24 7.38
N ILE A 177 -18.60 -25.05 7.90
CA ILE A 177 -17.66 -24.36 8.79
C ILE A 177 -17.80 -25.02 10.17
N PRO A 178 -16.76 -25.69 10.68
CA PRO A 178 -16.82 -26.32 11.99
C PRO A 178 -17.03 -25.25 13.06
N SER A 179 -17.83 -25.58 14.07
CA SER A 179 -18.04 -24.68 15.20
C SER A 179 -16.80 -24.66 16.09
N GLU A 180 -16.19 -23.49 16.28
CA GLU A 180 -15.11 -23.29 17.24
C GLU A 180 -15.61 -23.10 18.69
N LEU A 181 -16.91 -23.38 18.94
CA LEU A 181 -17.48 -23.20 20.26
C LEU A 181 -16.95 -24.27 21.22
N ASN A 182 -16.25 -23.81 22.25
CA ASN A 182 -15.82 -24.59 23.40
C ASN A 182 -16.77 -24.33 24.58
N ILE A 183 -16.80 -25.23 25.57
CA ILE A 183 -17.58 -25.05 26.83
C ILE A 183 -17.26 -23.73 27.55
N PHE A 184 -16.11 -23.11 27.25
CA PHE A 184 -15.67 -21.83 27.81
C PHE A 184 -16.07 -20.61 26.97
N THR A 185 -16.45 -20.77 25.69
CA THR A 185 -16.76 -19.65 24.78
C THR A 185 -18.27 -19.37 24.65
N GLY A 186 -19.12 -20.18 25.29
CA GLY A 186 -20.57 -19.96 25.37
C GLY A 186 -21.36 -20.38 24.12
N TYR A 187 -22.68 -20.21 24.18
CA TYR A 187 -23.61 -20.54 23.10
C TYR A 187 -23.78 -19.35 22.15
N LEU A 188 -23.91 -19.62 20.85
CA LEU A 188 -24.34 -18.59 19.89
C LEU A 188 -25.72 -18.05 20.27
N PRO A 189 -25.95 -16.73 20.20
CA PRO A 189 -27.24 -16.15 20.52
C PRO A 189 -28.34 -16.69 19.59
N ASN A 190 -29.50 -17.01 20.15
CA ASN A 190 -30.61 -17.73 19.49
C ASN A 190 -31.42 -16.86 18.49
N ASN A 191 -30.85 -15.76 17.99
CA ASN A 191 -31.51 -14.85 17.05
C ASN A 191 -31.30 -15.32 15.60
N ARG A 192 -31.72 -16.55 15.30
CA ARG A 192 -31.67 -17.08 13.93
C ARG A 192 -32.88 -16.56 13.15
N PHE A 193 -32.61 -15.74 12.14
CA PHE A 193 -33.59 -15.40 11.12
C PHE A 193 -33.81 -16.63 10.23
N TYR A 194 -35.00 -17.23 10.30
CA TYR A 194 -35.39 -18.28 9.36
C TYR A 194 -35.98 -17.60 8.12
N PRO A 195 -35.32 -17.68 6.95
CA PRO A 195 -35.92 -17.17 5.74
C PRO A 195 -37.23 -17.94 5.46
N PRO A 196 -38.26 -17.27 4.92
CA PRO A 196 -39.49 -17.94 4.53
C PRO A 196 -39.21 -19.01 3.47
N ALA A 197 -39.97 -20.10 3.48
CA ALA A 197 -39.83 -21.16 2.49
C ALA A 197 -39.97 -20.60 1.05
N PRO A 198 -39.10 -21.01 0.11
CA PRO A 198 -39.19 -20.58 -1.28
C PRO A 198 -40.56 -20.98 -1.84
N ARG A 199 -41.24 -20.04 -2.48
CA ARG A 199 -42.46 -20.35 -3.23
C ARG A 199 -42.03 -20.95 -4.56
N GLY A 200 -42.44 -22.19 -4.80
CA GLY A 200 -42.28 -22.87 -6.10
C GLY A 200 -43.14 -22.26 -7.19
#